data_AF-A0A1J3E6R9-F1
#
_entry.id   AF-A0A1J3E6R9-F1
#
_cell.length_a   1.000
_cell.length_b   1.000
_cell.length_c   1.000
_cell.angle_alpha   90.00
_cell.angle_beta   90.00
_cell.angle_gamma   90.00
#
_symmetry.space_group_name_H-M   'P 1'
#
loop_
_entity.id
_entity.type
_entity.pdbx_description
1 polymer ?
#
loop_
_entity_poly.entity_id
_entity_poly.type
_entity_poly.pdbx_seq_one_letter_code
_entity_poly.pdbx_strand_id
1 'polypeptide(L)' 'VVCEVWYLEPQTIRPGETTIEFAERVRDMISLRAGLKKVPWDGYLKYSRPSPKHSELKQQSFAESILARLEEK' A
#
# COMPACT_ATOMS: atom_id res chain seq x y z
N VAL A 1 12.80 4.34 22.69
CA VAL A 1 12.63 4.81 21.28
C VAL A 1 11.37 5.63 21.21
N VAL A 2 11.41 6.76 20.50
CA VAL A 2 10.25 7.64 20.28
C VAL A 2 10.02 7.73 18.77
N CYS A 3 8.76 7.59 18.33
CA CYS A 3 8.35 7.85 16.96
C CYS A 3 7.52 9.13 16.94
N GLU A 4 8.01 10.12 16.20
CA GLU A 4 7.34 11.40 16.00
C GLU A 4 6.88 11.49 14.54
N VAL A 5 5.60 11.79 14.37
CA VAL A 5 4.97 11.97 13.05
C VAL A 5 4.20 13.27 13.13
N TRP A 6 4.43 14.20 12.19
CA TRP A 6 3.96 15.59 12.29
C TRP A 6 2.44 15.77 12.52
N TYR A 7 1.65 14.78 12.13
CA TYR A 7 0.19 14.74 12.27
C TYR A 7 -0.29 13.73 13.31
N LEU A 8 0.58 13.19 14.18
CA LEU A 8 0.17 12.32 15.29
C LEU A 8 0.82 12.79 16.58
N GLU A 9 0.22 12.40 17.70
CA GLU A 9 0.89 12.55 18.99
C GLU A 9 2.14 11.66 19.03
N PRO A 10 3.26 12.14 19.61
CA PRO A 10 4.47 11.35 19.74
C PRO A 10 4.21 10.01 20.44
N GLN A 11 4.74 8.93 19.89
CA GLN A 11 4.55 7.58 20.42
C GLN A 11 5.84 7.03 21.00
N THR A 12 5.75 6.45 22.19
CA THR A 12 6.86 5.74 22.85
C THR A 12 6.55 4.25 22.97
N ILE A 13 7.61 3.43 23.09
CA ILE A 13 7.48 2.00 23.40
C ILE A 13 6.81 1.85 24.77
N ARG A 14 5.79 0.99 24.85
CA ARG A 14 5.09 0.66 26.10
C ARG A 14 5.86 -0.38 26.93
N PRO A 15 5.63 -0.46 28.25
CA PRO A 15 6.22 -1.54 29.05
C PRO A 15 5.84 -2.92 28.50
N GLY A 16 6.84 -3.76 28.22
CA GLY A 16 6.65 -5.11 27.67
C GLY A 16 6.40 -5.19 26.16
N GLU A 17 6.33 -4.06 25.45
CA GLU A 17 6.16 -4.02 23.99
C GLU A 17 7.51 -4.25 23.30
N THR A 18 7.56 -5.21 22.36
CA THR A 18 8.73 -5.42 21.52
C THR A 18 8.88 -4.31 20.50
N THR A 19 10.08 -4.15 19.93
CA THR A 19 10.33 -3.16 18.88
C THR A 19 9.48 -3.39 17.62
N ILE A 20 9.15 -4.65 17.32
CA ILE A 20 8.29 -5.04 16.19
C ILE A 20 6.85 -4.63 16.48
N GLU A 21 6.31 -4.96 17.65
CA GLU A 21 4.95 -4.58 18.05
C GLU A 21 4.77 -3.07 18.09
N PHE A 22 5.79 -2.34 18.58
CA PHE A 22 5.81 -0.88 18.55
C PHE A 22 5.70 -0.33 17.13
N ALA A 23 6.51 -0.85 16.20
CA ALA A 23 6.48 -0.42 14.80
C ALA A 23 5.13 -0.75 14.14
N GLU A 24 4.57 -1.92 14.42
CA GLU A 24 3.25 -2.34 13.96
C GLU A 24 2.13 -1.41 14.46
N ARG A 25 2.14 -1.08 15.75
CA ARG A 25 1.16 -0.17 16.35
C ARG A 25 1.24 1.24 15.77
N VAL A 26 2.46 1.78 15.61
CA VAL A 26 2.65 3.10 14.99
C VAL A 26 2.16 3.09 13.54
N ARG A 27 2.46 2.02 12.78
CA ARG A 27 1.95 1.85 11.43
C ARG A 27 0.42 1.83 11.39
N ASP A 28 -0.22 1.15 12.33
CA ASP A 28 -1.69 1.11 12.45
C ASP A 28 -2.28 2.50 12.70
N MET A 29 -1.67 3.29 13.59
CA MET A 29 -2.10 4.67 13.88
C MET A 29 -1.99 5.57 12.65
N ILE A 30 -0.89 5.46 11.90
CA ILE A 30 -0.69 6.19 10.65
C ILE A 30 -1.74 5.77 9.61
N SER A 31 -1.92 4.48 9.39
CA SER A 31 -2.89 3.96 8.42
C SER A 31 -4.31 4.41 8.73
N LEU A 32 -4.72 4.34 9.99
CA LEU A 32 -6.05 4.79 10.42
C LEU A 32 -6.24 6.30 10.16
N ARG A 33 -5.26 7.12 10.53
CA ARG A 33 -5.37 8.58 10.35
C ARG A 33 -5.32 9.01 8.90
N ALA A 34 -4.56 8.32 8.07
CA ALA A 34 -4.44 8.59 6.64
C ALA A 34 -5.56 7.95 5.79
N GLY A 35 -6.48 7.19 6.40
CA GLY A 35 -7.51 6.44 5.67
C GLY A 35 -6.92 5.35 4.76
N LEU A 36 -5.73 4.86 5.08
CA LEU A 36 -5.02 3.85 4.28
C LEU A 36 -5.33 2.44 4.79
N LYS A 37 -5.49 1.51 3.85
CA LYS A 37 -5.55 0.09 4.20
C LYS A 37 -4.14 -0.44 4.44
N LYS A 38 -3.88 -0.92 5.65
CA LYS A 38 -2.66 -1.67 5.97
C LYS A 38 -2.63 -2.96 5.16
N VAL A 39 -1.64 -3.08 4.30
CA VAL A 39 -1.35 -4.29 3.52
C VAL A 39 0.04 -4.81 3.92
N PRO A 40 0.31 -6.12 3.76
CA PRO A 40 1.68 -6.62 3.81
C PRO A 40 2.58 -5.85 2.85
N TRP A 41 3.85 -5.76 3.18
CA TRP A 41 4.85 -4.98 2.44
C TRP A 41 4.96 -5.37 0.96
N ASP A 42 4.59 -6.60 0.60
CA ASP A 42 4.59 -7.12 -0.76
C ASP A 42 3.19 -7.16 -1.40
N GLY A 43 2.15 -6.76 -0.67
CA GLY A 43 0.75 -6.86 -1.09
C GLY A 43 0.35 -8.26 -1.54
N TYR A 44 1.06 -9.31 -1.10
CA TYR A 44 0.99 -10.67 -1.63
C TYR A 44 1.26 -10.83 -3.14
N LEU A 45 1.74 -9.80 -3.85
CA LEU A 45 1.93 -9.85 -5.30
C LEU A 45 3.08 -10.77 -5.72
N LYS A 46 3.98 -11.11 -4.79
CA LYS A 46 5.00 -12.13 -5.00
C LYS A 46 4.41 -13.55 -5.04
N TYR A 47 3.32 -13.78 -4.32
CA TYR A 47 2.73 -15.10 -4.11
C TYR A 47 1.42 -15.30 -4.90
N SER A 48 0.70 -14.22 -5.16
CA SER A 48 -0.57 -14.23 -5.87
C SER A 48 -0.48 -13.38 -7.13
N ARG A 49 -0.85 -13.98 -8.25
CA ARG A 49 -1.01 -13.24 -9.51
C ARG A 49 -2.37 -12.54 -9.49
N PRO A 50 -2.48 -11.30 -10.02
CA PRO A 50 -3.78 -10.69 -10.25
C PRO A 50 -4.69 -11.62 -11.05
N SER A 51 -5.99 -11.57 -10.78
CA SER A 51 -6.98 -12.34 -11.53
C SER A 51 -6.82 -12.11 -13.04
N PRO A 52 -6.92 -13.17 -13.88
CA PRO A 52 -6.88 -13.03 -15.34
C PRO A 52 -7.85 -11.96 -15.85
N LYS A 53 -9.07 -11.92 -15.29
CA LYS A 53 -10.09 -10.92 -15.63
C LYS A 53 -9.58 -9.48 -15.50
N HIS A 54 -8.90 -9.15 -14.40
CA HIS A 54 -8.36 -7.80 -14.19
C HIS A 54 -7.17 -7.52 -15.10
N SER A 55 -6.37 -8.55 -15.41
CA SER A 55 -5.20 -8.43 -16.27
C SER A 55 -5.61 -8.17 -17.72
N GLU A 56 -6.59 -8.92 -18.23
CA GLU A 56 -7.15 -8.78 -19.57
C GLU A 56 -7.80 -7.41 -19.78
N LEU A 57 -8.59 -6.93 -18.81
CA LEU A 57 -9.19 -5.59 -18.87
C LEU A 57 -8.11 -4.49 -18.99
N LYS A 58 -7.00 -4.60 -18.25
CA LYS A 58 -5.87 -3.67 -18.36
C LYS A 58 -5.16 -3.77 -19.70
N GLN A 59 -5.00 -4.98 -20.24
CA GLN A 59 -4.37 -5.20 -21.54
C GLN A 59 -5.21 -4.60 -22.67
N GLN A 60 -6.54 -4.75 -22.63
CA GLN A 60 -7.46 -4.14 -23.61
C GLN A 60 -7.36 -2.61 -23.58
N SER A 61 -7.48 -1.99 -22.41
CA SER A 61 -7.35 -0.53 -22.27
C SER A 61 -6.01 -0.01 -22.79
N PHE A 62 -4.92 -0.75 -22.56
CA PHE A 62 -3.62 -0.41 -23.11
C PHE A 62 -3.57 -0.54 -24.63
N ALA A 63 -4.10 -1.64 -25.18
CA ALA A 63 -4.15 -1.85 -26.63
C ALA A 63 -4.96 -0.74 -27.33
N GLU A 64 -6.11 -0.37 -26.78
CA GLU A 64 -6.93 0.75 -27.26
C GLU A 64 -6.15 2.07 -27.25
N SER A 65 -5.42 2.36 -26.18
CA SER A 65 -4.59 3.56 -26.09
C SER A 65 -3.47 3.60 -27.14
N ILE A 66 -2.89 2.45 -27.49
CA ILE A 66 -1.86 2.37 -28.53
C ILE A 66 -2.47 2.57 -29.92
N LEU A 67 -3.62 1.97 -30.20
CA LEU A 67 -4.31 2.11 -31.47
C LEU A 67 -4.73 3.57 -31.73
N ALA A 68 -5.35 4.21 -30.75
CA ALA A 68 -5.73 5.63 -30.86
C ALA A 68 -4.52 6.53 -31.20
N ARG A 69 -3.37 6.27 -30.56
CA ARG A 69 -2.14 7.03 -30.80
C ARG A 69 -1.50 6.75 -32.17
N LEU A 70 -1.77 5.60 -32.76
CA LEU A 70 -1.33 5.25 -34.12
C LEU A 70 -2.24 5.90 -35.17
N GLU A 71 -3.53 6.00 -34.90
CA GLU A 71 -4.51 6.67 -35.79
C GLU A 71 -4.33 8.20 -35.83
N GLU A 72 -3.76 8.80 -34.78
CA GLU A 72 -3.40 10.22 -34.74
C GLU A 72 -2.16 10.59 -35.59
N LYS A 73 -1.43 9.60 -36.15
CA LYS A 73 -0.22 9.80 -36.98
C LYS A 73 -0.49 9.57 -38.46
#